data_AF-A0A959TGD9-F1
#
_entry.id   AF-A0A959TGD9-F1
#
_cell.length_a   1.000
_cell.length_b   1.000
_cell.length_c   1.000
_cell.angle_alpha   90.00
_cell.angle_beta   90.00
_cell.angle_gamma   90.00
#
_symmetry.space_group_name_H-M   'P 1'
#
loop_
_entity.id
_entity.type
_entity.pdbx_description
1 polymer ?
#
loop_
_entity_poly.entity_id
_entity_poly.type
_entity_poly.pdbx_seq_one_letter_code
_entity_poly.pdbx_strand_id
1 'polypeptide(L)'
;AFLLFFLVGHLLGEEGFGHFATSGEVLLFLCFPVLVILGLLVAFWRPGTGGAIALSGMVAFLVQEPRLWTNGYMLGITFPALAFVLFAVLKRR
;
A
#
# COMPACT_ATOMS: atom_id res chain seq x y z
N ALA A 1 -11.47 3.11 -3.08
CA ALA A 1 -12.40 3.24 -1.93
C ALA A 1 -11.87 2.53 -0.68
N PHE A 2 -11.54 1.23 -0.73
CA PHE A 2 -11.12 0.45 0.44
C PHE A 2 -9.87 0.98 1.18
N LEU A 3 -8.86 1.46 0.46
CA LEU A 3 -7.67 2.08 1.08
C LEU A 3 -7.96 3.39 1.83
N LEU A 4 -8.91 4.18 1.32
CA LEU A 4 -9.39 5.39 2.00
C LEU A 4 -10.29 5.06 3.20
N PHE A 5 -10.99 3.92 3.16
CA PHE A 5 -11.77 3.43 4.29
C PHE A 5 -10.88 3.11 5.50
N PHE A 6 -9.71 2.48 5.29
CA PHE A 6 -8.70 2.30 6.34
C PHE A 6 -8.14 3.63 6.86
N LEU A 7 -7.88 4.59 5.95
CA LEU A 7 -7.44 5.93 6.31
C LEU A 7 -8.45 6.62 7.26
N VAL A 8 -9.73 6.57 6.89
CA VAL A 8 -10.83 7.17 7.66
C VAL A 8 -11.06 6.42 8.98
N GLY A 9 -11.06 5.09 8.98
CA GLY A 9 -11.24 4.29 10.20
C GLY A 9 -10.14 4.52 11.25
N HIS A 10 -8.91 4.75 10.80
CA HIS A 10 -7.80 5.13 11.68
C HIS A 10 -7.94 6.57 12.20
N LEU A 11 -8.30 7.53 11.36
CA LEU A 11 -8.52 8.93 11.76
C LEU A 11 -9.71 9.11 12.73
N LEU A 12 -10.70 8.20 12.67
CA LEU A 12 -11.88 8.21 13.53
C LEU A 12 -11.69 7.41 14.84
N GLY A 13 -10.53 6.78 15.05
CA GLY A 13 -10.11 6.31 16.36
C GLY A 13 -10.76 5.02 16.86
N GLU A 14 -11.13 4.08 15.99
CA GLU A 14 -11.40 2.73 16.49
C GLU A 14 -10.09 2.11 16.99
N GLU A 15 -10.06 1.76 18.28
CA GLU A 15 -8.90 1.52 19.16
C GLU A 15 -7.91 0.39 18.76
N GLY A 16 -7.99 -0.12 17.52
CA GLY A 16 -7.19 -1.24 17.02
C GLY A 16 -5.94 -0.87 16.23
N PHE A 17 -5.78 0.38 15.82
CA PHE A 17 -4.60 0.83 15.07
C PHE A 17 -3.84 1.86 15.90
N GLY A 18 -2.56 1.61 16.17
CA GLY A 18 -1.78 2.36 17.16
C GLY A 18 -1.78 3.88 17.00
N HIS A 19 -1.48 4.59 18.09
CA HIS A 19 -1.27 6.04 18.04
C HIS A 19 -0.03 6.38 17.22
N PHE A 20 -0.13 7.35 16.31
CA PHE A 20 1.04 7.92 15.64
C PHE A 20 1.95 8.58 16.67
N ALA A 21 3.18 8.10 16.76
CA ALA A 21 4.22 8.65 17.63
C ALA A 21 4.93 9.85 16.97
N THR A 22 4.96 9.89 15.63
CA THR A 22 5.74 10.89 14.89
C THR A 22 4.98 11.39 13.65
N SER A 23 5.20 12.66 13.26
CA SER A 23 4.65 13.25 12.03
C SER A 23 5.02 12.47 10.76
N GLY A 24 6.14 11.74 10.78
CA GLY A 24 6.56 10.87 9.67
C GLY A 24 5.66 9.65 9.47
N GLU A 25 5.08 9.11 10.54
CA GLU A 25 4.11 8.00 10.45
C GLU A 25 2.79 8.48 9.87
N VAL A 26 2.34 9.67 10.25
CA VAL A 26 1.17 10.33 9.64
C VAL A 26 1.39 10.54 8.14
N LEU A 27 2.58 11.02 7.76
CA LEU A 27 2.91 11.25 6.35
C LEU A 27 2.94 9.94 5.57
N LEU A 28 3.52 8.88 6.12
CA LEU A 28 3.59 7.56 5.46
C LEU A 28 2.23 6.88 5.39
N PHE A 29 1.39 7.04 6.41
CA PHE A 29 0.00 6.58 6.41
C PHE A 29 -0.84 7.26 5.33
N LEU A 30 -0.65 8.56 5.09
CA LEU A 30 -1.30 9.32 4.01
C LEU A 30 -0.70 9.04 2.63
N CYS A 31 0.62 8.91 2.55
CA CYS A 31 1.32 8.64 1.29
C CYS A 31 1.06 7.22 0.78
N PHE A 32 0.87 6.24 1.67
CA PHE A 32 0.57 4.86 1.32
C PHE A 32 -0.60 4.70 0.32
N PRO A 33 -1.85 5.13 0.63
CA PRO A 33 -2.97 4.98 -0.27
C PRO A 33 -2.77 5.77 -1.56
N VAL A 34 -2.14 6.93 -1.50
CA VAL A 34 -1.84 7.77 -2.68
C VAL A 34 -0.86 7.05 -3.61
N LEU A 35 0.24 6.51 -3.08
CA LEU A 35 1.25 5.77 -3.84
C LEU A 35 0.66 4.50 -4.45
N VAL A 36 -0.18 3.77 -3.72
CA VAL A 36 -0.83 2.56 -4.26
C VAL A 36 -1.80 2.90 -5.38
N ILE A 37 -2.64 3.93 -5.20
CA ILE A 37 -3.59 4.36 -6.24
C ILE A 37 -2.85 4.85 -7.48
N LEU A 38 -1.86 5.74 -7.33
CA LEU A 38 -1.07 6.26 -8.43
C LEU A 38 -0.26 5.15 -9.12
N GLY A 39 0.35 4.26 -8.33
CA GLY A 39 1.10 3.11 -8.84
C GLY A 39 0.24 2.18 -9.68
N LEU A 40 -0.96 1.81 -9.19
CA LEU A 40 -1.90 0.99 -9.95
C LEU A 40 -2.43 1.72 -11.21
N LEU A 41 -2.64 3.02 -11.15
CA LEU A 41 -3.06 3.81 -12.31
C LEU A 41 -1.96 3.85 -13.38
N VAL A 42 -0.69 4.03 -12.97
CA VAL A 42 0.46 3.94 -13.87
C VAL A 42 0.65 2.51 -14.41
N ALA A 43 0.28 1.49 -13.62
CA ALA A 43 0.43 0.09 -14.01
C ALA A 43 -0.41 -0.28 -15.25
N PHE A 44 -1.51 0.45 -15.52
CA PHE A 44 -2.28 0.29 -16.76
C PHE A 44 -1.46 0.54 -18.03
N TRP A 45 -0.52 1.50 -17.99
CA TRP A 45 0.28 1.89 -19.15
C TRP A 45 1.68 1.27 -19.08
N ARG A 46 2.24 1.19 -17.88
CA ARG A 46 3.57 0.64 -17.60
C ARG A 46 3.51 -0.27 -16.38
N PRO A 47 3.20 -1.57 -16.56
CA PRO A 47 2.95 -2.49 -15.45
C PRO A 47 4.13 -2.60 -14.49
N GLY A 48 5.37 -2.55 -14.99
CA GLY A 48 6.56 -2.66 -14.14
C GLY A 48 6.79 -1.46 -13.24
N THR A 49 6.75 -0.24 -13.79
CA THR A 49 6.95 0.97 -13.00
C THR A 49 5.77 1.24 -12.08
N GLY A 50 4.54 1.03 -12.56
CA GLY A 50 3.35 1.22 -11.73
C GLY A 50 3.25 0.21 -10.59
N GLY A 51 3.51 -1.07 -10.88
CA GLY A 51 3.59 -2.11 -9.86
C GLY A 51 4.67 -1.81 -8.82
N ALA A 52 5.85 -1.33 -9.24
CA ALA A 52 6.93 -0.98 -8.31
C ALA A 52 6.58 0.20 -7.40
N ILE A 53 5.89 1.22 -7.92
CA ILE A 53 5.43 2.38 -7.13
C ILE A 53 4.36 1.95 -6.12
N ALA A 54 3.42 1.10 -6.53
CA ALA A 54 2.40 0.58 -5.62
C ALA A 54 3.02 -0.31 -4.54
N LEU A 55 3.97 -1.17 -4.92
CA LEU A 55 4.66 -2.06 -3.99
C LEU A 55 5.54 -1.29 -3.00
N SER A 56 6.24 -0.23 -3.42
CA SER A 56 7.07 0.56 -2.52
C SER A 56 6.24 1.30 -1.47
N GLY A 57 5.10 1.87 -1.85
CA GLY A 57 4.14 2.46 -0.90
C GLY A 57 3.64 1.43 0.11
N MET A 58 3.31 0.22 -0.35
CA MET A 58 2.83 -0.86 0.51
C MET A 58 3.89 -1.35 1.50
N VAL A 59 5.11 -1.58 1.02
CA VAL A 59 6.23 -2.03 1.86
C VAL A 59 6.58 -0.96 2.89
N ALA A 60 6.62 0.31 2.50
CA ALA A 60 6.89 1.41 3.43
C ALA A 60 5.84 1.45 4.57
N PHE A 61 4.57 1.18 4.25
CA PHE A 61 3.51 1.11 5.25
C PHE A 61 3.60 -0.13 6.16
N LEU A 62 3.85 -1.30 5.57
CA LEU A 62 4.00 -2.57 6.30
C LEU A 62 5.21 -2.57 7.23
N VAL A 63 6.28 -1.85 6.90
CA VAL A 63 7.45 -1.70 7.78
C VAL A 63 7.11 -0.88 9.03
N GLN A 64 6.23 0.13 8.93
CA GLN A 64 5.80 0.90 10.09
C GLN A 64 4.80 0.16 10.96
N GLU A 65 3.87 -0.57 10.34
CA GLU A 65 2.83 -1.31 11.07
C GLU A 65 3.00 -2.83 10.87
N PRO A 66 4.02 -3.46 11.49
CA PRO A 66 4.36 -4.86 11.28
C PRO A 66 3.23 -5.83 11.69
N ARG A 67 2.31 -5.37 12.55
CA ARG A 67 1.10 -6.10 12.94
C ARG A 67 0.20 -6.43 11.75
N LEU A 68 0.29 -5.67 10.66
CA LEU A 68 -0.55 -5.84 9.48
C LEU A 68 -0.01 -6.87 8.47
N TRP A 69 1.20 -7.43 8.68
CA TRP A 69 1.76 -8.46 7.79
C TRP A 69 0.94 -9.74 7.75
N THR A 70 0.31 -10.10 8.87
CA THR A 70 -0.55 -11.28 8.99
C THR A 70 -2.01 -10.96 8.70
N ASN A 71 -2.35 -9.70 8.43
CA ASN A 71 -3.71 -9.29 8.13
C ASN A 71 -4.07 -9.67 6.68
N GLY A 72 -5.02 -10.60 6.53
CA GLY A 72 -5.47 -11.09 5.22
C GLY A 72 -5.97 -9.99 4.28
N TYR A 73 -6.51 -8.89 4.79
CA TYR A 73 -6.93 -7.74 3.97
C TYR A 73 -5.72 -7.04 3.33
N MET A 74 -4.63 -6.88 4.07
CA MET A 74 -3.41 -6.26 3.53
C MET A 74 -2.72 -7.15 2.51
N LEU A 75 -2.70 -8.46 2.75
CA LEU A 75 -2.21 -9.42 1.75
C LEU A 75 -3.04 -9.37 0.46
N GLY A 76 -4.37 -9.25 0.58
CA GLY A 76 -5.28 -9.11 -0.55
C GLY A 76 -5.04 -7.85 -1.39
N ILE A 77 -4.71 -6.72 -0.76
CA ILE A 77 -4.36 -5.47 -1.49
C ILE A 77 -2.94 -5.52 -2.07
N THR A 78 -2.01 -6.17 -1.37
CA THR A 78 -0.62 -6.30 -1.84
C THR A 78 -0.52 -7.19 -3.08
N PHE A 79 -1.38 -8.20 -3.17
CA PHE A 79 -1.40 -9.18 -4.26
C PHE A 79 -1.43 -8.55 -5.68
N PRO A 80 -2.36 -7.64 -6.03
CA PRO A 80 -2.37 -7.02 -7.34
C PRO A 80 -1.11 -6.20 -7.63
N ALA A 81 -0.56 -5.47 -6.66
CA ALA A 81 0.70 -4.74 -6.85
C ALA A 81 1.86 -5.71 -7.17
N LEU A 82 1.95 -6.82 -6.43
CA LEU A 82 2.93 -7.87 -6.66
C LEU A 82 2.75 -8.54 -8.04
N ALA A 83 1.50 -8.80 -8.44
CA ALA A 83 1.15 -9.41 -9.71
C ALA A 83 1.59 -8.53 -10.90
N PHE A 84 1.41 -7.21 -10.83
CA PHE A 84 1.88 -6.30 -11.87
C PHE A 84 3.41 -6.26 -12.01
N VAL A 85 4.13 -6.31 -10.89
CA VAL A 85 5.60 -6.41 -10.89
C VAL A 85 6.05 -7.75 -11.49
N LEU A 86 5.47 -8.87 -11.04
CA LEU A 86 5.78 -10.20 -11.57
C LEU A 86 5.48 -10.30 -13.06
N PHE A 87 4.33 -9.80 -13.51
CA PHE A 87 3.97 -9.75 -14.92
C PHE A 87 4.99 -8.96 -15.74
N ALA A 88 5.45 -7.82 -15.24
CA ALA A 88 6.46 -7.02 -15.92
C ALA A 88 7.84 -7.69 -15.99
N VAL A 89 8.22 -8.44 -14.95
CA VAL A 89 9.45 -9.25 -14.94
C VAL A 89 9.35 -10.42 -15.92
N LEU A 90 8.22 -11.14 -15.91
CA LEU A 90 7.96 -12.27 -16.80
C LEU A 90 7.88 -11.84 -18.27
N LYS A 91 7.24 -10.70 -18.57
CA LYS A 91 7.15 -10.15 -19.94
C LYS A 91 8.49 -9.67 -20.50
N ARG A 92 9.49 -9.42 -19.64
CA ARG A 92 10.85 -9.03 -20.05
C ARG A 92 11.78 -10.23 -20.30
N ARG A 93 11.36 -11.45 -19.96
CA ARG A 93 12.04 -12.69 -20.33
C ARG A 93 11.43 -13.25 -21.61
#